data_AF-A0A3D3EXX9-F1
#
_entry.id   AF-A0A3D3EXX9-F1
#
_cell.length_a   1.000
_cell.length_b   1.000
_cell.length_c   1.000
_cell.angle_alpha   90.00
_cell.angle_beta   90.00
_cell.angle_gamma   90.00
#
_symmetry.space_group_name_H-M   'P 1'
#
loop_
_entity.id
_entity.type
_entity.pdbx_description
1 polymer ?
#
loop_
_entity_poly.entity_id
_entity_poly.type
_entity_poly.pdbx_seq_one_letter_code
_entity_poly.pdbx_strand_id
1 'polypeptide(L)'
;TRLAVDSIFMMPHLGVLSEISPKAATEVFRKDCMVYLGSCVAPVGKGKYGKPALYAKLELPDGSVFEENIPFGEIRLIPCEGGKVAKATLKTSSG
;
A
#
# COMPACT_ATOMS: atom_id res chain seq x y z
N THR A 1 -5.13 -1.65 3.82
CA THR A 1 -4.31 -0.52 4.33
C THR A 1 -3.86 0.35 3.17
N ARG A 2 -3.68 1.66 3.35
CA ARG A 2 -3.11 2.56 2.31
C ARG A 2 -1.64 2.84 2.61
N LEU A 3 -0.77 2.69 1.63
CA LEU A 3 0.66 2.98 1.74
C LEU A 3 0.96 4.39 1.21
N ALA A 4 1.82 5.10 1.93
CA ALA A 4 2.34 6.40 1.53
C ALA A 4 3.81 6.50 1.95
N VAL A 5 4.58 7.33 1.25
CA VAL A 5 5.99 7.60 1.54
C VAL A 5 6.22 9.09 1.72
N ASP A 6 7.19 9.45 2.57
CA ASP A 6 7.75 10.80 2.61
C ASP A 6 8.77 10.93 1.48
N SER A 7 8.43 11.77 0.52
CA SER A 7 9.21 11.96 -0.70
C SER A 7 10.37 12.95 -0.56
N ILE A 8 10.39 13.78 0.49
CA ILE A 8 11.35 14.89 0.65
C ILE A 8 12.19 14.75 1.93
N PHE A 9 11.94 13.73 2.77
CA PHE A 9 12.63 13.52 4.04
C PHE A 9 12.49 14.71 4.99
N MET A 10 11.30 15.31 5.01
CA MET A 10 11.02 16.50 5.80
C MET A 10 10.34 16.17 7.13
N MET A 11 9.92 14.92 7.36
CA MET A 11 9.28 14.51 8.61
C MET A 11 10.02 14.90 9.90
N PRO A 12 11.36 14.77 10.02
CA PRO A 12 12.08 15.22 11.22
C PRO A 12 11.94 16.73 11.47
N HIS A 13 12.00 17.54 10.40
CA HIS A 13 11.93 19.00 10.48
C HIS A 13 10.50 19.50 10.75
N LEU A 14 9.48 18.76 10.29
CA LEU A 14 8.08 19.05 10.59
C LEU A 14 7.78 18.97 12.10
N GLY A 15 8.51 18.15 12.85
CA GLY A 15 8.40 18.10 14.31
C GLY A 15 8.73 19.45 14.95
N VAL A 16 9.87 20.04 14.59
CA VAL A 16 10.27 21.38 15.06
C VAL A 16 9.30 22.46 14.60
N LEU A 17 8.85 22.39 13.34
CA LEU A 17 7.91 23.37 12.80
C LEU A 17 6.53 23.30 13.47
N SER A 18 6.13 22.13 13.96
CA SER A 18 4.85 21.92 14.64
C SER A 18 4.79 22.61 16.00
N GLU A 19 5.93 22.80 16.69
CA GLU A 19 5.99 23.53 17.96
C GLU A 19 5.73 25.03 17.76
N ILE A 20 6.08 25.56 16.58
CA ILE A 20 5.89 26.97 16.22
C ILE A 20 4.50 27.19 15.60
N SER A 21 4.12 26.34 14.64
CA SER A 21 2.84 26.43 13.94
C SER A 21 2.36 25.05 13.48
N PRO A 22 1.47 24.41 14.25
CA PRO A 22 0.90 23.12 13.90
C PRO A 22 0.17 23.12 12.55
N LYS A 23 -0.48 24.24 12.22
CA LYS A 23 -1.26 24.39 10.99
C LYS A 23 -0.35 24.40 9.75
N ALA A 24 0.75 25.15 9.81
CA ALA A 24 1.72 25.22 8.71
C ALA A 24 2.42 23.86 8.51
N ALA A 25 2.84 23.21 9.61
CA ALA A 25 3.44 21.88 9.55
C ALA A 25 2.48 20.86 8.90
N THR A 26 1.19 20.90 9.25
CA THR A 26 0.18 20.00 8.67
C THR A 26 -0.04 20.26 7.18
N GLU A 27 -0.05 21.52 6.74
CA GLU A 27 -0.19 21.84 5.32
C GLU A 27 0.99 21.33 4.50
N VAL A 28 2.23 21.61 4.94
CA VAL A 28 3.46 21.17 4.27
C VAL A 28 3.53 19.63 4.24
N PHE A 29 3.16 18.97 5.33
CA PHE A 29 3.12 17.51 5.39
C PHE A 29 2.18 16.92 4.33
N ARG A 30 0.96 17.47 4.19
CA ARG A 30 -0.06 16.94 3.28
C ARG A 30 0.17 17.30 1.83
N LYS A 31 0.72 18.49 1.56
CA LYS A 31 0.91 19.00 0.19
C LYS A 31 2.25 18.56 -0.40
N ASP A 32 3.31 18.59 0.40
CA ASP A 32 4.68 18.50 -0.13
C ASP A 32 5.37 17.18 0.26
N CYS A 33 5.04 16.57 1.39
CA CYS A 33 5.78 15.40 1.86
C CYS A 33 5.15 14.08 1.42
N MET A 34 3.82 13.96 1.50
CA MET A 34 3.12 12.69 1.39
C MET A 34 2.81 12.29 -0.06
N VAL A 35 3.47 11.24 -0.54
CA VAL A 35 3.14 10.60 -1.82
C VAL A 35 2.38 9.31 -1.56
N TYR A 36 1.15 9.21 -2.07
CA TYR A 36 0.33 8.01 -1.93
C TYR A 36 0.78 6.94 -2.95
N LEU A 37 1.26 5.80 -2.45
CA LEU A 37 1.76 4.69 -3.28
C LEU A 37 0.64 3.75 -3.73
N GLY A 38 -0.34 3.47 -2.86
CA GLY A 38 -1.47 2.61 -3.24
C GLY A 38 -2.10 1.83 -2.09
N SER A 39 -2.87 0.81 -2.46
CA SER A 39 -3.55 -0.09 -1.53
C SER A 39 -2.72 -1.34 -1.27
N CYS A 40 -2.51 -1.66 0.00
CA CYS A 40 -1.89 -2.89 0.45
C CYS A 40 -2.95 -3.81 1.06
N VAL A 41 -2.98 -5.05 0.58
CA VAL A 41 -3.78 -6.13 1.14
C VAL A 41 -2.87 -7.26 1.56
N ALA A 42 -2.97 -7.63 2.83
CA ALA A 42 -2.21 -8.73 3.40
C ALA A 42 -3.14 -9.57 4.29
N PRO A 43 -3.16 -10.90 4.14
CA PRO A 43 -3.89 -11.77 5.05
C PRO A 43 -3.27 -11.72 6.44
N VAL A 44 -4.12 -11.78 7.48
CA VAL A 44 -3.69 -11.82 8.88
C VAL A 44 -3.81 -13.25 9.37
N GLY A 45 -2.71 -13.84 9.87
CA GLY A 45 -2.70 -15.22 10.36
C GLY A 45 -1.29 -15.80 10.45
N LYS A 46 -1.19 -17.04 10.95
CA LYS A 46 0.06 -17.81 10.92
C LYS A 46 0.11 -18.59 9.62
N GLY A 47 1.23 -18.50 8.91
CA GLY A 47 1.50 -19.29 7.70
C GLY A 47 2.87 -19.96 7.79
N LYS A 48 3.07 -20.99 6.99
CA LYS A 48 4.41 -21.56 6.78
C LYS A 48 5.04 -20.88 5.57
N TYR A 49 6.27 -20.40 5.72
CA TYR A 49 7.04 -19.82 4.62
C TYR A 49 7.00 -20.72 3.38
N GLY A 50 6.74 -20.12 2.22
CA GLY A 50 6.66 -20.83 0.95
C GLY A 50 5.36 -21.60 0.69
N LYS A 51 4.44 -21.71 1.66
CA LYS A 51 3.09 -22.26 1.40
C LYS A 51 2.15 -21.18 0.87
N PRO A 52 1.17 -21.51 0.00
CA PRO A 52 0.16 -20.57 -0.45
C PRO A 52 -0.54 -19.91 0.74
N ALA A 53 -0.53 -18.58 0.79
CA ALA A 53 -1.17 -17.80 1.85
C ALA A 53 -2.37 -17.02 1.32
N LEU A 54 -2.24 -16.46 0.12
CA LEU A 54 -3.26 -15.64 -0.50
C LEU A 54 -3.41 -16.01 -1.97
N TYR A 55 -4.59 -16.48 -2.35
CA TYR A 55 -5.00 -16.45 -3.75
C TYR A 55 -5.53 -15.06 -4.08
N ALA A 56 -4.96 -14.44 -5.09
CA ALA A 56 -5.35 -13.11 -5.54
C ALA A 56 -5.70 -13.14 -7.02
N LYS A 57 -6.93 -12.68 -7.33
CA LYS A 57 -7.39 -12.41 -8.69
C LYS A 57 -7.76 -10.94 -8.81
N LEU A 58 -7.07 -10.18 -9.66
CA LEU A 58 -7.33 -8.77 -9.89
C LEU A 58 -7.68 -8.53 -11.35
N GLU A 59 -8.79 -7.83 -11.57
CA GLU A 59 -9.18 -7.28 -12.86
C GLU A 59 -8.70 -5.83 -12.90
N LEU A 60 -7.66 -5.59 -13.71
CA LEU A 60 -7.05 -4.28 -13.87
C LEU A 60 -7.85 -3.43 -14.89
N PRO A 61 -7.78 -2.10 -14.77
CA PRO A 61 -8.56 -1.19 -15.61
C PRO A 61 -8.11 -1.16 -17.08
N ASP A 62 -6.95 -1.72 -17.39
CA ASP A 62 -6.46 -1.93 -18.77
C ASP A 62 -7.01 -3.22 -19.40
N GLY A 63 -7.81 -3.99 -18.66
CA GLY A 63 -8.38 -5.27 -19.09
C GLY A 63 -7.47 -6.47 -18.81
N SER A 64 -6.29 -6.25 -18.24
CA SER A 64 -5.42 -7.35 -17.83
C SER A 64 -5.96 -8.02 -16.55
N VAL A 65 -5.78 -9.33 -16.46
CA VAL A 65 -6.16 -10.11 -15.27
C VAL A 65 -4.90 -10.66 -14.63
N PHE A 66 -4.66 -10.27 -13.39
CA PHE A 66 -3.62 -10.85 -12.56
C PHE A 66 -4.24 -11.96 -11.72
N GLU A 67 -3.76 -13.19 -11.83
CA GLU A 67 -4.25 -14.33 -11.05
C GLU A 67 -3.08 -15.17 -10.54
N GLU A 68 -2.84 -15.17 -9.23
CA GLU A 68 -1.70 -15.87 -8.63
C GLU A 68 -2.02 -16.38 -7.21
N ASN A 69 -1.43 -17.52 -6.85
CA ASN A 69 -1.32 -17.96 -5.47
C ASN A 69 -0.01 -17.43 -4.87
N ILE A 70 -0.12 -16.45 -3.99
CA ILE A 70 1.01 -15.78 -3.34
C ILE A 70 1.41 -16.59 -2.09
N PRO A 71 2.66 -17.07 -2.01
CA PRO A 71 3.16 -17.77 -0.83
C PRO A 71 3.33 -16.86 0.39
N PHE A 72 3.28 -17.45 1.59
CA PHE A 72 3.59 -16.74 2.83
C PHE A 72 5.04 -16.24 2.82
N GLY A 73 5.21 -14.95 3.08
CA GLY A 73 6.52 -14.29 3.09
C GLY A 73 6.88 -13.56 1.80
N GLU A 74 6.05 -13.68 0.75
CA GLU A 74 6.27 -12.99 -0.52
C GLU A 74 5.36 -11.76 -0.68
N ILE A 75 5.84 -10.79 -1.44
CA ILE A 75 5.10 -9.58 -1.80
C ILE A 75 5.04 -9.50 -3.33
N ARG A 76 3.86 -9.13 -3.85
CA ARG A 76 3.65 -8.82 -5.27
C ARG A 76 3.29 -7.35 -5.40
N LEU A 77 4.00 -6.63 -6.26
CA LEU A 77 3.65 -5.27 -6.66
C LEU A 77 2.85 -5.35 -7.95
N ILE A 78 1.60 -4.92 -7.89
CA ILE A 78 0.72 -4.87 -9.06
C ILE A 78 0.55 -3.40 -9.44
N PRO A 79 1.08 -2.97 -10.60
CA PRO A 79 0.96 -1.59 -11.02
C PRO A 79 -0.51 -1.25 -11.33
N CYS A 80 -0.99 -0.16 -10.76
CA CYS A 80 -2.29 0.42 -11.06
C CYS A 80 -2.12 1.93 -11.17
N GLU A 81 -2.57 2.52 -12.28
CA GLU A 81 -2.43 3.96 -12.49
C GLU A 81 -3.24 4.77 -11.48
N GLY A 82 -2.71 5.94 -11.12
CA GLY A 82 -3.35 6.86 -10.19
C GLY A 82 -4.76 7.23 -10.65
N GLY A 83 -5.74 7.06 -9.75
CA GLY A 83 -7.14 7.38 -10.00
C GLY A 83 -7.97 6.24 -10.62
N LYS A 84 -7.35 5.14 -11.03
CA LYS A 84 -8.08 3.95 -11.52
C LYS A 84 -8.34 2.97 -10.38
N VAL A 85 -9.47 2.26 -10.49
CA VAL A 85 -9.90 1.27 -9.50
C VAL A 85 -9.85 -0.11 -10.14
N ALA A 86 -9.07 -1.00 -9.55
CA ALA A 86 -9.03 -2.41 -9.91
C ALA A 86 -9.98 -3.21 -9.00
N LYS A 87 -10.64 -4.22 -9.57
CA LYS A 87 -11.50 -5.12 -8.79
C LYS A 87 -10.70 -6.34 -8.35
N ALA A 88 -10.63 -6.59 -7.05
CA ALA A 88 -9.86 -7.69 -6.49
C ALA A 88 -10.77 -8.73 -5.83
N THR A 89 -10.59 -10.00 -6.20
CA THR A 89 -11.16 -11.16 -5.51
C THR A 89 -10.02 -11.87 -4.79
N LEU A 90 -10.10 -11.93 -3.47
CA LEU A 90 -9.06 -12.47 -2.63
C LEU A 90 -9.60 -13.66 -1.83
N LYS A 91 -8.85 -14.75 -1.80
CA LYS A 91 -9.16 -15.92 -0.96
C LYS A 91 -7.94 -16.29 -0.15
N THR A 92 -8.11 -16.34 1.16
CA THR A 92 -7.07 -16.81 2.06
C THR A 92 -6.99 -18.33 1.99
N SER A 93 -5.78 -18.87 1.84
CA SER A 93 -5.58 -20.30 2.01
C SER A 93 -5.36 -20.57 3.49
N SER A 94 -6.32 -21.23 4.15
CA SER A 94 -6.22 -21.60 5.55
C SER A 94 -5.06 -22.57 5.74
N GLY A 95 -4.08 -22.17 6.57
CA GLY A 95 -3.00 -23.02 7.06
C GLY A 95 -3.12 -23.22 8.56
#